data_AF-A0A1W1DDF2-F1
#
_entry.id   AF-A0A1W1DDF2-F1
#
_cell.length_a   1.000
_cell.length_b   1.000
_cell.length_c   1.000
_cell.angle_alpha   90.00
_cell.angle_beta   90.00
_cell.angle_gamma   90.00
#
_symmetry.space_group_name_H-M   'P 1'
#
loop_
_entity.id
_entity.type
_entity.pdbx_description
1 polymer ?
#
loop_
_entity_poly.entity_id
_entity_poly.type
_entity_poly.pdbx_seq_one_letter_code
_entity_poly.pdbx_strand_id
1 'polypeptide(L)'
;MKDIVGVVVFLMIFSAVVFFAPAMNGYFLEHANFVEANPLKTPDHIAPLWYLTPFYSVLRAIPPMFGSQFPGVVGMFAALLILLALPWLDRSKVKSIRYRSWPYKVALGIFVVSFIILGWLGMQPVTPVNALLARIFTAAYFGFFILMPWFTSIGKTKEVPARVTEK
;
A
#
# COMPACT_ATOMS: atom_id res chain seq x y z
N MET A 1 29.35 -7.94 9.12
CA MET A 1 28.87 -9.26 8.64
C MET A 1 27.34 -9.45 8.70
N LYS A 2 26.54 -8.60 9.36
CA LYS A 2 25.07 -8.78 9.40
C LYS A 2 24.40 -8.58 8.03
N ASP A 3 24.82 -7.56 7.29
CA ASP A 3 24.16 -7.20 6.03
C ASP A 3 24.38 -8.25 4.93
N ILE A 4 25.57 -8.86 4.87
CA ILE A 4 25.87 -9.91 3.90
C ILE A 4 25.00 -11.16 4.11
N VAL A 5 24.67 -11.50 5.36
CA VAL A 5 23.71 -12.59 5.65
C VAL A 5 22.33 -12.24 5.08
N GLY A 6 21.87 -11.01 5.29
CA GLY A 6 20.60 -10.53 4.72
C GLY A 6 20.59 -10.56 3.19
N VAL A 7 21.68 -10.13 2.55
CA VAL A 7 21.85 -10.17 1.09
C VAL A 7 21.82 -11.59 0.57
N VAL A 8 22.55 -12.52 1.20
CA VAL A 8 22.58 -13.93 0.78
C VAL A 8 21.19 -14.55 0.90
N VAL A 9 20.46 -14.31 1.99
CA VAL A 9 19.07 -14.80 2.15
C VAL A 9 18.13 -14.22 1.09
N PHE A 10 18.23 -12.91 0.82
CA PHE A 10 17.45 -12.28 -0.25
C PHE A 10 17.76 -12.90 -1.61
N LEU A 11 19.04 -13.07 -1.96
CA LEU A 11 19.47 -13.65 -3.23
C LEU A 11 19.03 -15.11 -3.38
N MET A 12 19.04 -15.91 -2.31
CA MET A 12 18.51 -17.28 -2.35
C MET A 12 17.02 -17.29 -2.75
N ILE A 13 16.20 -16.43 -2.13
CA ILE A 13 14.76 -16.33 -2.44
C ILE A 13 14.56 -15.79 -3.85
N PHE A 14 15.29 -14.73 -4.22
CA PHE A 14 15.23 -14.12 -5.54
C PHE A 14 15.58 -15.12 -6.65
N SER A 15 16.70 -15.84 -6.51
CA SER A 15 17.11 -16.89 -7.44
C SER A 15 16.09 -18.03 -7.49
N ALA A 16 15.53 -18.44 -6.34
CA ALA A 16 14.49 -19.47 -6.33
C ALA A 16 13.26 -19.05 -7.18
N VAL A 17 12.82 -17.80 -7.07
CA VAL A 17 11.71 -17.29 -7.89
C VAL A 17 12.10 -17.24 -9.37
N VAL A 18 13.26 -16.66 -9.70
CA VAL A 18 13.72 -16.50 -11.09
C VAL A 18 13.87 -17.85 -11.81
N PHE A 19 14.45 -18.85 -11.14
CA PHE A 19 14.75 -20.14 -11.78
C PHE A 19 13.61 -21.15 -11.70
N PHE A 20 12.77 -21.12 -10.66
CA PHE A 20 11.73 -22.15 -10.46
C PHE A 20 10.29 -21.65 -10.64
N ALA A 21 10.03 -20.34 -10.48
CA ALA A 21 8.68 -19.78 -10.60
C ALA A 21 8.65 -18.35 -11.21
N PRO A 22 9.28 -18.11 -12.38
CA PRO A 22 9.51 -16.75 -12.89
C PRO A 22 8.22 -15.96 -13.15
N ALA A 23 7.13 -16.63 -13.53
CA ALA A 23 5.84 -15.98 -13.76
C ALA A 23 5.05 -15.71 -12.47
N MET A 24 5.34 -16.42 -11.37
CA MET A 24 4.57 -16.40 -10.12
C MET A 24 3.05 -16.44 -10.35
N ASN A 25 2.56 -17.45 -11.09
CA ASN A 25 1.13 -17.58 -11.44
C ASN A 25 0.52 -16.34 -12.14
N GLY A 26 1.33 -15.59 -12.90
CA GLY A 26 0.91 -14.39 -13.60
C GLY A 26 1.05 -13.09 -12.82
N TYR A 27 1.48 -13.12 -11.55
CA TYR A 27 1.71 -11.89 -10.77
C TYR A 27 2.97 -11.14 -11.22
N PHE A 28 4.01 -11.85 -11.67
CA PHE A 28 5.29 -11.23 -12.06
C PHE A 28 5.39 -11.06 -13.57
N LEU A 29 5.01 -12.11 -14.32
CA LEU A 29 4.93 -12.08 -15.77
C LEU A 29 3.47 -12.26 -16.17
N GLU A 30 2.81 -11.16 -16.48
CA GLU A 30 1.40 -11.15 -16.89
C GLU A 30 1.23 -11.86 -18.23
N HIS A 31 0.33 -12.86 -18.29
CA HIS A 31 0.10 -13.66 -19.49
C HIS A 31 -0.32 -12.82 -20.70
N ALA A 32 -1.02 -11.70 -20.48
CA ALA A 32 -1.44 -10.78 -21.52
C ALA A 32 -0.25 -10.13 -22.26
N ASN A 33 0.92 -10.01 -21.62
CA ASN A 33 2.12 -9.39 -22.21
C ASN A 33 2.94 -10.36 -23.08
N PHE A 34 2.53 -11.63 -23.19
CA PHE A 34 3.12 -12.59 -24.14
C PHE A 34 2.46 -12.56 -25.52
N VAL A 35 1.41 -11.75 -25.70
CA VAL A 35 0.77 -11.50 -26.99
C VAL A 35 1.19 -10.12 -27.48
N GLU A 36 1.40 -9.98 -28.79
CA GLU A 36 1.72 -8.68 -29.39
C GLU A 36 0.62 -7.65 -29.13
N ALA A 37 1.04 -6.40 -28.90
CA ALA A 37 0.13 -5.32 -28.58
C ALA A 37 -0.85 -5.05 -29.75
N ASN A 38 -2.15 -5.00 -29.44
CA ASN A 38 -3.20 -4.68 -30.40
C ASN A 38 -4.00 -3.46 -29.94
N PRO A 39 -3.86 -2.28 -30.59
CA PRO A 39 -4.58 -1.06 -30.21
C PRO A 39 -6.11 -1.14 -30.32
N LEU A 40 -6.63 -2.12 -31.07
CA LEU A 40 -8.07 -2.30 -31.32
C LEU A 40 -8.71 -3.37 -30.41
N LYS A 41 -7.91 -4.09 -29.61
CA LYS A 41 -8.40 -5.18 -28.76
C LYS A 41 -7.80 -5.10 -27.36
N THR A 42 -8.66 -4.84 -26.39
CA THR A 42 -8.35 -4.89 -24.96
C THR A 42 -8.50 -6.34 -24.46
N PRO A 43 -7.48 -6.95 -23.81
CA PRO A 43 -7.64 -8.23 -23.13
C PRO A 43 -8.78 -8.26 -22.09
N ASP A 44 -9.36 -9.44 -21.85
CA ASP A 44 -10.51 -9.59 -20.96
C ASP A 44 -10.19 -9.32 -19.47
N HIS A 45 -8.97 -9.68 -19.04
CA HIS A 45 -8.44 -9.36 -17.72
C HIS A 45 -7.18 -8.52 -17.88
N ILE A 46 -7.27 -7.24 -17.51
CA ILE A 46 -6.14 -6.31 -17.46
C ILE A 46 -6.05 -5.78 -16.05
N ALA A 47 -4.96 -6.15 -15.38
CA ALA A 47 -4.56 -5.57 -14.11
C ALA A 47 -3.21 -4.88 -14.32
N PRO A 48 -2.91 -3.84 -13.54
CA PRO A 48 -1.55 -3.32 -13.49
C PRO A 48 -0.64 -4.26 -12.68
N LEU A 49 0.65 -4.01 -12.76
CA LEU A 49 1.67 -4.64 -11.93
C LEU A 49 1.26 -4.66 -10.44
N TRP A 50 1.48 -5.78 -9.77
CA TRP A 50 0.99 -6.06 -8.41
C TRP A 50 1.37 -5.01 -7.36
N TYR A 51 2.49 -4.31 -7.52
CA TYR A 51 2.93 -3.26 -6.60
C TYR A 51 2.25 -1.90 -6.86
N LEU A 52 1.56 -1.75 -7.98
CA LEU A 52 0.74 -0.58 -8.34
C LEU A 52 -0.74 -0.76 -8.00
N THR A 53 -1.18 -1.99 -7.72
CA THR A 53 -2.59 -2.31 -7.52
C THR A 53 -3.25 -1.59 -6.33
N PRO A 54 -2.57 -1.27 -5.21
CA PRO A 54 -3.22 -0.48 -4.14
C PRO A 54 -3.66 0.91 -4.63
N PHE A 55 -2.84 1.57 -5.45
CA PHE A 55 -3.13 2.90 -5.98
C PHE A 55 -4.17 2.83 -7.10
N TYR A 56 -4.10 1.79 -7.94
CA TYR A 56 -5.13 1.52 -8.95
C TYR A 56 -6.51 1.27 -8.30
N SER A 57 -6.56 0.56 -7.16
CA SER A 57 -7.78 0.40 -6.37
C SER A 57 -8.37 1.72 -5.89
N VAL A 58 -7.52 2.65 -5.44
CA VAL A 58 -7.96 4.01 -5.06
C VAL A 58 -8.57 4.74 -6.26
N LEU A 59 -7.93 4.65 -7.44
CA LEU A 59 -8.44 5.29 -8.66
C LEU A 59 -9.85 4.82 -9.00
N ARG A 60 -10.09 3.51 -9.03
CA ARG A 60 -11.39 2.93 -9.39
C ARG A 60 -12.44 3.01 -8.28
N ALA A 61 -12.01 3.19 -7.02
CA ALA A 61 -12.93 3.34 -5.89
C ALA A 61 -13.69 4.66 -5.95
N ILE A 62 -13.01 5.72 -6.40
CA ILE A 62 -13.59 7.06 -6.54
C ILE A 62 -14.42 7.11 -7.84
N PRO A 63 -15.74 7.40 -7.75
CA PRO A 63 -16.59 7.45 -8.92
C PRO A 63 -16.27 8.68 -9.79
N PRO A 64 -16.55 8.60 -11.11
CA PRO A 64 -16.37 9.72 -12.01
C PRO A 64 -17.30 10.88 -11.63
N MET A 65 -16.83 12.11 -11.88
CA MET A 65 -17.59 13.34 -11.66
C MET A 65 -17.58 14.16 -12.94
N PHE A 66 -18.73 14.74 -13.31
CA PHE A 66 -18.89 15.51 -14.55
C PHE A 66 -18.46 14.75 -15.82
N GLY A 67 -18.70 13.44 -15.87
CA GLY A 67 -18.31 12.58 -16.99
C GLY A 67 -16.81 12.27 -17.08
N SER A 68 -16.02 12.64 -16.07
CA SER A 68 -14.57 12.44 -16.05
C SER A 68 -14.11 11.62 -14.86
N GLN A 69 -13.12 10.75 -15.09
CA GLN A 69 -12.45 9.98 -14.03
C GLN A 69 -11.31 10.76 -13.35
N PHE A 70 -11.20 12.06 -13.64
CA PHE A 70 -10.22 12.95 -13.04
C PHE A 70 -10.14 12.87 -11.49
N PRO A 71 -11.25 12.80 -10.73
CA PRO A 71 -11.18 12.66 -9.27
C PRO A 71 -10.46 11.38 -8.81
N GLY A 72 -10.64 10.27 -9.52
CA GLY A 72 -9.93 9.02 -9.25
C GLY A 72 -8.44 9.13 -9.51
N VAL A 73 -8.05 9.80 -10.59
CA VAL A 73 -6.64 10.08 -10.90
C VAL A 73 -6.01 10.94 -9.79
N VAL A 74 -6.69 12.01 -9.37
CA VAL A 74 -6.24 12.85 -8.25
C VAL A 74 -6.09 12.01 -6.97
N GLY A 75 -7.05 11.15 -6.65
CA GLY A 75 -6.97 10.26 -5.49
C GLY A 75 -5.79 9.30 -5.55
N MET A 76 -5.52 8.71 -6.71
CA MET A 76 -4.36 7.82 -6.92
C MET A 76 -3.03 8.55 -6.63
N PHE A 77 -2.83 9.73 -7.22
CA PHE A 77 -1.63 10.53 -6.97
C PHE A 77 -1.56 11.04 -5.53
N ALA A 78 -2.68 11.46 -4.95
CA ALA A 78 -2.75 11.85 -3.55
C ALA A 78 -2.34 10.70 -2.62
N ALA A 79 -2.72 9.46 -2.94
CA ALA A 79 -2.34 8.30 -2.14
C ALA A 79 -0.82 8.06 -2.12
N LEU A 80 -0.11 8.39 -3.21
CA LEU A 80 1.36 8.35 -3.26
C LEU A 80 1.98 9.56 -2.54
N LEU A 81 1.52 10.77 -2.86
CA LEU A 81 2.13 12.02 -2.41
C LEU A 81 1.88 12.31 -0.92
N ILE A 82 0.80 11.80 -0.33
CA ILE A 82 0.50 11.99 1.09
C ILE A 82 1.58 11.41 2.02
N LEU A 83 2.35 10.43 1.54
CA LEU A 83 3.50 9.90 2.27
C LEU A 83 4.57 10.98 2.52
N LEU A 84 4.73 11.92 1.58
CA LEU A 84 5.65 13.04 1.73
C LEU A 84 5.20 13.97 2.87
N ALA A 85 3.90 14.05 3.14
CA ALA A 85 3.36 14.89 4.22
C ALA A 85 3.61 14.33 5.63
N LEU A 86 4.11 13.09 5.78
CA LEU A 86 4.31 12.44 7.08
C LEU A 86 5.06 13.28 8.13
N PRO A 87 6.17 13.98 7.80
CA PRO A 87 6.90 14.80 8.77
C PRO A 87 6.05 15.92 9.39
N TRP A 88 5.02 16.39 8.68
CA TRP A 88 4.12 17.46 9.12
C TRP A 88 2.85 16.94 9.79
N LEU A 89 2.39 15.74 9.41
CA LEU A 89 1.19 15.11 9.95
C LEU A 89 1.41 14.48 11.33
N ASP A 90 2.58 13.87 11.56
CA ASP A 90 2.89 13.21 12.82
C ASP A 90 3.27 14.23 13.92
N ARG A 91 2.41 14.35 14.93
CA ARG A 91 2.61 15.26 16.07
C ARG A 91 3.25 14.58 17.28
N SER A 92 3.64 13.31 17.16
CA SER A 92 4.25 12.60 18.29
C SER A 92 5.67 13.10 18.60
N LYS A 93 5.93 13.36 19.88
CA LYS A 93 7.29 13.63 20.40
C LYS A 93 8.20 12.40 20.29
N VAL A 94 7.61 11.20 20.30
CA VAL A 94 8.32 9.92 20.28
C VAL A 94 8.40 9.37 18.86
N LYS A 95 9.63 9.18 18.36
CA LYS A 95 9.85 8.74 16.98
C LYS A 95 9.68 7.23 16.78
N SER A 96 10.28 6.41 17.65
CA SER A 96 10.23 4.96 17.52
C SER A 96 8.87 4.38 17.93
N ILE A 97 8.29 3.55 17.04
CA ILE A 97 7.01 2.84 17.28
C ILE A 97 7.00 2.01 18.56
N ARG A 98 8.16 1.50 19.00
CA ARG A 98 8.29 0.70 20.23
C ARG A 98 7.69 1.43 21.44
N TYR A 99 7.88 2.75 21.48
CA TYR A 99 7.50 3.61 22.61
C TYR A 99 6.26 4.47 22.31
N ARG A 100 5.65 4.34 21.13
CA ARG A 100 4.43 5.08 20.76
C ARG A 100 3.20 4.58 21.50
N SER A 101 2.20 5.46 21.58
CA SER A 101 0.90 5.20 22.19
C SER A 101 0.13 4.09 21.47
N TRP A 102 -0.80 3.45 22.18
CA TRP A 102 -1.62 2.38 21.62
C TRP A 102 -2.50 2.81 20.43
N PRO A 103 -3.15 3.99 20.43
CA PRO A 103 -3.94 4.46 19.29
C PRO A 103 -3.15 4.50 17.98
N TYR A 104 -1.88 4.93 18.01
CA TYR A 104 -1.02 4.92 16.83
C TYR A 104 -0.82 3.50 16.28
N LYS A 105 -0.59 2.51 17.15
CA LYS A 105 -0.35 1.12 16.74
C LYS A 105 -1.60 0.50 16.10
N VAL A 106 -2.77 0.80 16.64
CA VAL A 106 -4.05 0.36 16.07
C VAL A 106 -4.29 1.01 14.71
N ALA A 107 -4.12 2.34 14.62
CA ALA A 107 -4.27 3.07 13.36
C ALA A 107 -3.31 2.55 12.28
N LEU A 108 -2.05 2.27 12.64
CA LEU A 108 -1.08 1.67 11.73
C LEU A 108 -1.50 0.26 11.30
N GLY A 109 -2.04 -0.56 12.22
CA GLY A 109 -2.57 -1.87 11.88
C GLY A 109 -3.71 -1.80 10.87
N ILE A 110 -4.68 -0.90 11.09
CA ILE A 110 -5.78 -0.65 10.15
C ILE A 110 -5.25 -0.20 8.79
N PHE A 111 -4.27 0.71 8.78
CA PHE A 111 -3.63 1.18 7.55
C PHE A 111 -2.96 0.05 6.76
N VAL A 112 -2.17 -0.81 7.43
CA VAL A 112 -1.49 -1.95 6.79
C VAL A 112 -2.51 -2.93 6.21
N VAL A 113 -3.55 -3.28 6.96
CA VAL A 113 -4.64 -4.14 6.46
C VAL A 113 -5.34 -3.51 5.26
N SER A 114 -5.62 -2.21 5.33
CA SER A 114 -6.25 -1.47 4.22
C SER A 114 -5.39 -1.50 2.97
N PHE A 115 -4.08 -1.28 3.10
CA PHE A 115 -3.14 -1.30 1.98
C PHE A 115 -3.06 -2.68 1.32
N ILE A 116 -2.99 -3.76 2.11
CA ILE A 116 -2.97 -5.15 1.59
C ILE A 116 -4.28 -5.47 0.87
N ILE A 117 -5.43 -5.12 1.46
CA ILE A 117 -6.74 -5.39 0.85
C ILE A 117 -6.92 -4.57 -0.43
N LEU A 118 -6.50 -3.30 -0.46
CA LEU A 118 -6.49 -2.51 -1.70
C LEU A 118 -5.59 -3.13 -2.77
N GLY A 119 -4.42 -3.66 -2.38
CA GLY A 119 -3.55 -4.39 -3.30
C GLY A 119 -4.22 -5.62 -3.90
N TRP A 120 -4.91 -6.41 -3.09
CA TRP A 120 -5.67 -7.56 -3.57
C TRP A 120 -6.85 -7.15 -4.46
N LEU A 121 -7.65 -6.17 -4.04
CA LEU A 121 -8.82 -5.68 -4.79
C LEU A 121 -8.46 -5.12 -6.17
N GLY A 122 -7.25 -4.60 -6.34
CA GLY A 122 -6.80 -4.03 -7.61
C GLY A 122 -6.57 -5.09 -8.70
N MET A 123 -6.46 -6.35 -8.30
CA MET A 123 -6.33 -7.51 -9.20
C MET A 123 -7.68 -8.22 -9.43
N GLN A 124 -8.70 -7.87 -8.65
CA GLN A 124 -10.03 -8.47 -8.73
C GLN A 124 -10.93 -7.71 -9.71
N PRO A 125 -11.88 -8.39 -10.37
CA PRO A 125 -12.89 -7.72 -11.18
C PRO A 125 -13.73 -6.75 -10.35
N VAL A 126 -14.26 -5.72 -11.02
CA VAL A 126 -15.14 -4.73 -10.39
C VAL A 126 -16.53 -5.32 -10.24
N THR A 127 -16.83 -5.84 -9.05
CA THR A 127 -18.18 -6.21 -8.62
C THR A 127 -18.74 -5.16 -7.66
N PRO A 128 -20.07 -5.07 -7.45
CA PRO A 128 -20.65 -4.13 -6.48
C PRO A 128 -20.04 -4.26 -5.07
N VAL A 129 -19.78 -5.50 -4.64
CA VAL A 129 -19.15 -5.79 -3.34
C VAL A 129 -17.70 -5.32 -3.33
N ASN A 130 -16.90 -5.66 -4.34
CA ASN A 130 -15.49 -5.26 -4.40
C ASN A 130 -15.34 -3.73 -4.52
N ALA A 131 -16.26 -3.06 -5.23
CA ALA A 131 -16.29 -1.61 -5.35
C ALA A 131 -16.60 -0.95 -3.99
N LEU A 132 -17.55 -1.48 -3.23
CA LEU A 132 -17.85 -1.00 -1.87
C LEU A 132 -16.66 -1.20 -0.93
N LEU A 133 -16.03 -2.37 -0.94
CA LEU A 133 -14.84 -2.64 -0.13
C LEU A 133 -13.70 -1.69 -0.50
N ALA A 134 -13.44 -1.48 -1.79
CA ALA A 134 -12.40 -0.57 -2.24
C ALA A 134 -12.63 0.86 -1.73
N ARG A 135 -13.89 1.34 -1.70
CA ARG A 135 -14.25 2.65 -1.12
C ARG A 135 -13.99 2.72 0.38
N ILE A 136 -14.40 1.70 1.13
CA ILE A 136 -14.20 1.63 2.58
C ILE A 136 -12.70 1.64 2.91
N PHE A 137 -11.90 0.80 2.24
CA PHE A 137 -10.46 0.72 2.50
C PHE A 137 -9.70 1.93 1.96
N THR A 138 -10.16 2.57 0.89
CA THR A 138 -9.64 3.87 0.44
C THR A 138 -9.87 4.95 1.49
N ALA A 139 -11.07 5.00 2.08
CA ALA A 139 -11.37 5.93 3.17
C ALA A 139 -10.51 5.64 4.41
N ALA A 140 -10.31 4.37 4.77
CA ALA A 140 -9.43 3.98 5.87
C ALA A 140 -7.95 4.35 5.60
N TYR A 141 -7.47 4.14 4.36
CA TYR A 141 -6.13 4.52 3.93
C TYR A 141 -5.87 6.02 4.12
N PHE A 142 -6.74 6.89 3.57
CA PHE A 142 -6.61 8.33 3.75
C PHE A 142 -6.89 8.78 5.19
N GLY A 143 -7.83 8.11 5.86
CA GLY A 143 -8.16 8.36 7.26
C GLY A 143 -6.94 8.22 8.17
N PHE A 144 -6.05 7.25 7.91
CA PHE A 144 -4.79 7.12 8.65
C PHE A 144 -3.95 8.40 8.61
N PHE A 145 -3.79 9.02 7.45
CA PHE A 145 -2.99 10.25 7.31
C PHE A 145 -3.72 11.49 7.79
N ILE A 146 -4.99 11.64 7.42
CA ILE A 146 -5.80 12.83 7.77
C ILE A 146 -6.02 12.91 9.28
N LEU A 147 -6.28 11.78 9.94
CA LEU A 147 -6.50 11.73 11.39
C LEU A 147 -5.18 11.61 12.18
N MET A 148 -4.04 11.48 11.51
CA MET A 148 -2.73 11.34 12.15
C MET A 148 -2.43 12.42 13.18
N PRO A 149 -2.66 13.72 12.92
CA PRO A 149 -2.39 14.76 13.91
C PRO A 149 -3.16 14.56 15.24
N TRP A 150 -4.32 13.92 15.18
CA TRP A 150 -5.17 13.65 16.34
C TRP A 150 -4.68 12.42 17.11
N PHE A 151 -4.62 11.24 16.48
CA PHE A 151 -4.28 10.03 17.25
C PHE A 151 -2.80 9.94 17.65
N THR A 152 -1.91 10.70 17.01
CA THR A 152 -0.48 10.78 17.42
C THR A 152 -0.22 11.71 18.59
N SER A 153 -1.11 12.70 18.81
CA SER A 153 -1.02 13.62 19.95
C SER A 153 -1.68 13.05 21.22
N ILE A 154 -2.54 12.04 21.07
CA ILE A 154 -3.26 11.40 22.18
C ILE A 154 -2.57 10.12 22.66
N GLY A 155 -2.72 9.87 23.96
CA GLY A 155 -2.34 8.63 24.60
C GLY A 155 -0.97 8.68 25.25
N LYS A 156 -0.76 7.76 26.20
CA LYS A 156 0.48 7.69 26.96
C LYS A 156 1.58 7.05 26.09
N THR A 157 2.72 7.71 26.02
CA THR A 157 3.93 7.16 25.41
C THR A 157 4.79 6.50 26.48
N LYS A 158 5.62 5.54 26.09
CA LYS A 158 6.62 4.95 26.98
C LYS A 158 7.88 5.82 26.97
N GLU A 159 8.64 5.79 28.06
CA GLU A 159 9.93 6.48 28.12
C GLU A 159 10.90 5.89 27.11
N VAL A 160 11.54 6.79 26.35
CA VAL A 160 12.58 6.44 25.39
C VAL A 160 13.91 6.35 26.17
N PRO A 161 14.73 5.30 25.99
CA PRO A 161 15.99 5.19 26.70
C PRO A 161 16.92 6.36 26.35
N ALA A 162 17.63 6.88 27.35
CA ALA A 162 18.52 8.03 27.20
C ALA A 162 19.75 7.74 26.33
N ARG A 163 20.14 6.47 26.22
CA ARG A 163 21.21 5.98 25.33
C ARG A 163 20.79 4.68 24.67
N VAL A 164 21.36 4.40 23.51
CA VAL A 164 21.25 3.08 22.88
C VAL A 164 21.90 2.08 23.83
N THR A 165 21.10 1.18 24.39
CA THR A 165 21.62 0.05 25.17
C THR A 165 21.87 -1.09 24.20
N GLU A 166 23.09 -1.62 24.18
CA GLU A 166 23.36 -2.90 23.52
C GLU A 166 22.49 -3.97 24.19
N LYS A 167 21.86 -4.80 23.35
CA LYS A 167 21.09 -5.97 23.77
C LYS A 167 21.80 -7.21 23.27
#